data_AF-A0AA35RVU1-F1
#
_entry.id   AF-A0AA35RVU1-F1
#
_cell.length_a   1.000
_cell.length_b   1.000
_cell.length_c   1.000
_cell.angle_alpha   90.00
_cell.angle_beta   90.00
_cell.angle_gamma   90.00
#
_symmetry.space_group_name_H-M   'P 1'
#
loop_
_entity.id
_entity.type
_entity.pdbx_description
1 polymer ?
#
loop_
_entity_poly.entity_id
_entity_poly.type
_entity_poly.pdbx_seq_one_letter_code
_entity_poly.pdbx_strand_id
1 'polypeptide(L)'
;MSTNPGHEATLDHETALTHEEHAAHEGAGISRFFFGHVPEGVHGGLKEYGLLAIFLGIITLVEFLIIVPKGFQGSGVVIAPLVILSVIKFFCVVAFFMHLKFENELLWQIFVAGLGLGLVVAISLVLLFGVFRPTPRAFSEPRQEPFVHHVEDAHEPVARALPEELPDPADPADLVPDTPIDLVNAPPGQALFVGTAACASCHTIQGVAQGVLGPELSNIASVAGNRIDGYSAEEYIRESIVEPDAYTAGEADGLPQDYQQGLMSATMAGIQLSDEDVDALVEYLLQQK
;
A
#
# COMPACT_ATOMS: atom_id res chain seq x y z
N MET A 1 78.21 54.31 -38.44
CA MET A 1 77.81 55.54 -39.14
C MET A 1 76.36 55.39 -39.58
N SER A 2 75.56 56.46 -39.45
CA SER A 2 74.19 56.68 -39.96
C SER A 2 73.03 55.93 -39.27
N THR A 3 72.32 56.54 -38.30
CA THR A 3 71.23 57.56 -38.35
C THR A 3 69.81 56.96 -38.44
N ASN A 4 69.11 56.92 -37.28
CA ASN A 4 67.77 57.45 -36.89
C ASN A 4 66.64 57.67 -37.94
N PRO A 5 65.37 57.98 -37.59
CA PRO A 5 64.45 57.65 -36.47
C PRO A 5 63.11 57.02 -36.98
N GLY A 6 62.15 56.81 -36.07
CA GLY A 6 60.82 56.27 -36.34
C GLY A 6 59.88 57.12 -37.20
N HIS A 7 58.79 56.46 -37.60
CA HIS A 7 57.67 57.02 -38.34
C HIS A 7 56.37 56.62 -37.64
N GLU A 8 55.62 57.64 -37.22
CA GLU A 8 54.20 57.55 -36.88
C GLU A 8 53.41 57.13 -38.13
N ALA A 9 52.45 56.24 -37.98
CA ALA A 9 51.40 56.04 -38.97
C ALA A 9 50.08 55.78 -38.25
N THR A 10 49.26 56.82 -38.28
CA THR A 10 47.82 56.85 -38.08
C THR A 10 47.12 55.79 -38.91
N LEU A 11 46.29 54.93 -38.31
CA LEU A 11 45.27 54.17 -39.03
C LEU A 11 44.01 53.98 -38.15
N ASP A 12 42.93 54.57 -38.69
CA ASP A 12 41.52 54.14 -38.74
C ASP A 12 40.74 53.67 -37.50
N HIS A 13 39.87 54.59 -37.06
CA HIS A 13 38.74 54.39 -36.16
C HIS A 13 37.52 53.72 -36.85
N GLU A 14 37.74 52.64 -37.63
CA GLU A 14 36.69 52.00 -38.45
C GLU A 14 36.52 50.49 -38.22
N THR A 15 36.93 49.96 -37.05
CA THR A 15 36.75 48.52 -36.74
C THR A 15 35.95 48.29 -35.46
N ALA A 16 34.78 48.94 -35.34
CA ALA A 16 33.86 48.74 -34.22
C ALA A 16 32.39 48.73 -34.66
N LEU A 17 32.08 48.15 -35.82
CA LEU A 17 30.71 48.09 -36.35
C LEU A 17 30.47 46.83 -37.21
N THR A 18 30.98 45.67 -36.78
CA THR A 18 30.61 44.37 -37.36
C THR A 18 30.63 43.27 -36.30
N HIS A 19 29.81 43.38 -35.26
CA HIS A 19 29.59 42.26 -34.33
C HIS A 19 28.18 42.24 -33.71
N GLU A 20 27.18 42.79 -34.39
CA GLU A 20 25.80 42.88 -33.84
C GLU A 20 24.70 42.45 -34.83
N GLU A 21 25.00 41.63 -35.85
CA GLU A 21 23.98 41.21 -36.83
C GLU A 21 24.00 39.70 -37.17
N HIS A 22 24.15 38.82 -36.18
CA HIS A 22 23.97 37.37 -36.39
C HIS A 22 23.30 36.67 -35.20
N ALA A 23 22.13 37.16 -34.76
CA ALA A 23 21.30 36.43 -33.79
C ALA A 23 19.79 36.63 -34.00
N ALA A 24 19.35 36.87 -35.24
CA ALA A 24 17.95 37.22 -35.53
C ALA A 24 17.25 36.27 -36.50
N HIS A 25 17.57 34.98 -36.53
CA HIS A 25 16.74 34.01 -37.27
C HIS A 25 16.86 32.61 -36.67
N GLU A 26 16.12 32.33 -35.60
CA GLU A 26 15.54 31.00 -35.36
C GLU A 26 14.58 31.06 -34.16
N GLY A 27 13.37 30.54 -34.33
CA GLY A 27 12.35 30.53 -33.27
C GLY A 27 11.11 31.39 -33.51
N ALA A 28 10.70 31.58 -34.76
CA ALA A 28 9.29 31.91 -35.07
C ALA A 28 8.42 30.66 -34.87
N GLY A 29 8.41 30.13 -33.65
CA GLY A 29 7.54 29.04 -33.24
C GLY A 29 6.15 29.56 -32.93
N ILE A 30 5.17 28.68 -33.14
CA ILE A 30 3.76 28.67 -32.73
C ILE A 30 3.36 29.36 -31.40
N SER A 31 4.33 29.72 -30.55
CA SER A 31 4.12 30.43 -29.27
C SER A 31 3.58 31.86 -29.44
N ARG A 32 3.96 32.58 -30.50
CA ARG A 32 3.56 33.99 -30.70
C ARG A 32 2.13 34.18 -31.24
N PHE A 33 1.53 33.13 -31.82
CA PHE A 33 0.21 33.23 -32.46
C PHE A 33 -0.95 33.01 -31.48
N PHE A 34 -0.73 32.26 -30.38
CA PHE A 34 -1.77 31.97 -29.40
C PHE A 34 -1.73 32.83 -28.14
N PHE A 35 -0.56 33.35 -27.76
CA PHE A 35 -0.41 34.12 -26.52
C PHE A 35 0.20 35.49 -26.83
N GLY A 36 -0.65 36.51 -26.75
CA GLY A 36 -0.27 37.91 -26.93
C GLY A 36 0.80 38.35 -25.92
N HIS A 37 1.59 39.33 -26.32
CA HIS A 37 2.65 39.95 -25.50
C HIS A 37 2.08 40.45 -24.16
N VAL A 38 2.54 39.86 -23.05
CA VAL A 38 2.26 40.36 -21.71
C VAL A 38 3.38 41.36 -21.35
N PRO A 39 3.07 42.61 -20.97
CA PRO A 39 4.09 43.58 -20.60
C PRO A 39 4.81 43.16 -19.32
N GLU A 40 6.14 43.28 -19.31
CA GLU A 40 6.98 43.12 -18.12
C GLU A 40 6.72 44.29 -17.15
N GLY A 41 6.32 44.00 -15.91
CA GLY A 41 6.14 45.07 -14.91
C GLY A 41 5.22 44.81 -13.71
N VAL A 42 4.71 43.59 -13.51
CA VAL A 42 4.04 43.22 -12.25
C VAL A 42 4.60 41.87 -11.82
N HIS A 43 5.59 41.89 -10.93
CA HIS A 43 5.93 40.70 -10.17
C HIS A 43 4.69 40.35 -9.33
N GLY A 44 4.03 39.24 -9.67
CA GLY A 44 2.85 38.73 -8.97
C GLY A 44 3.13 38.63 -7.48
N GLY A 45 2.71 39.66 -6.74
CA GLY A 45 3.07 39.84 -5.34
C GLY A 45 2.38 38.79 -4.48
N LEU A 46 2.88 38.62 -3.24
CA LEU A 46 2.34 37.73 -2.19
C LEU A 46 0.80 37.67 -2.09
N LYS A 47 0.10 38.71 -2.54
CA LYS A 47 -1.36 38.81 -2.63
C LYS A 47 -1.99 37.79 -3.60
N GLU A 48 -1.37 37.52 -4.74
CA GLU A 48 -1.88 36.57 -5.75
C GLU A 48 -1.78 35.12 -5.27
N TYR A 49 -0.63 34.74 -4.69
CA TYR A 49 -0.43 33.43 -4.08
C TYR A 49 -1.29 33.24 -2.82
N GLY A 50 -1.45 34.30 -2.01
CA GLY A 50 -2.36 34.29 -0.87
C GLY A 50 -3.81 34.07 -1.27
N LEU A 51 -4.27 34.71 -2.36
CA LEU A 51 -5.61 34.49 -2.90
C LEU A 51 -5.79 33.06 -3.42
N LEU A 52 -4.79 32.52 -4.12
CA LEU A 52 -4.81 31.14 -4.60
C LEU A 52 -4.81 30.13 -3.44
N ALA A 53 -4.07 30.40 -2.36
CA ALA A 53 -4.07 29.57 -1.16
C ALA A 53 -5.45 29.55 -0.48
N ILE A 54 -6.11 30.71 -0.37
CA ILE A 54 -7.49 30.80 0.16
C ILE A 54 -8.45 30.01 -0.74
N PHE A 55 -8.34 30.16 -2.05
CA PHE A 55 -9.16 29.41 -3.01
C PHE A 55 -8.98 27.89 -2.87
N LEU A 56 -7.75 27.40 -2.78
CA LEU A 56 -7.45 25.97 -2.54
C LEU A 56 -7.92 25.49 -1.17
N GLY A 57 -7.86 26.36 -0.15
CA GLY A 57 -8.43 26.12 1.17
C GLY A 57 -9.95 25.97 1.12
N ILE A 58 -10.64 26.82 0.38
CA ILE A 58 -12.10 26.72 0.16
C ILE A 58 -12.44 25.42 -0.57
N ILE A 59 -11.70 25.04 -1.62
CA ILE A 59 -11.89 23.74 -2.29
C ILE A 59 -11.78 22.60 -1.29
N THR A 60 -10.73 22.60 -0.46
CA THR A 60 -10.49 21.55 0.54
C THR A 60 -11.61 21.50 1.60
N LEU A 61 -12.11 22.66 2.02
CA LEU A 61 -13.22 22.75 2.96
C LEU A 61 -14.51 22.18 2.34
N VAL A 62 -14.79 22.52 1.08
CA VAL A 62 -15.94 22.00 0.33
C VAL A 62 -15.83 20.48 0.17
N GLU A 63 -14.66 19.96 -0.19
CA GLU A 63 -14.39 18.51 -0.28
C GLU A 63 -14.72 17.82 1.05
N PHE A 64 -14.23 18.35 2.18
CA PHE A 64 -14.50 17.81 3.51
C PHE A 64 -15.99 17.86 3.87
N LEU A 65 -16.67 18.99 3.64
CA LEU A 65 -18.10 19.13 3.93
C LEU A 65 -18.96 18.17 3.12
N ILE A 66 -18.52 17.79 1.91
CA ILE A 66 -19.20 16.79 1.08
C ILE A 66 -18.99 15.37 1.63
N ILE A 67 -17.82 15.05 2.19
CA ILE A 67 -17.45 13.70 2.66
C ILE A 67 -18.03 13.37 4.04
N VAL A 68 -18.06 14.35 4.96
CA VAL A 68 -18.48 14.16 6.37
C VAL A 68 -19.89 13.57 6.54
N PRO A 69 -20.94 14.05 5.86
CA PRO A 69 -22.28 13.50 6.03
C PRO A 69 -22.38 12.08 5.44
N LYS A 70 -22.67 11.10 6.31
CA LYS A 70 -22.84 9.68 5.95
C LYS A 70 -23.91 9.41 4.88
N GLY A 71 -24.89 10.31 4.72
CA GLY A 71 -25.99 10.16 3.76
C GLY A 71 -25.60 10.26 2.28
N PHE A 72 -24.37 10.67 1.98
CA PHE A 72 -23.89 10.90 0.62
C PHE A 72 -22.67 10.02 0.25
N GLN A 73 -22.15 9.26 1.20
CA GLN A 73 -20.97 8.42 1.04
C GLN A 73 -21.26 7.27 0.06
N GLY A 74 -20.42 7.15 -0.98
CA GLY A 74 -20.52 6.08 -1.98
C GLY A 74 -21.44 6.36 -3.18
N SER A 75 -22.18 7.48 -3.20
CA SER A 75 -23.00 7.83 -4.38
C SER A 75 -22.14 8.42 -5.50
N GLY A 76 -22.32 7.96 -6.74
CA GLY A 76 -21.57 8.47 -7.91
C GLY A 76 -21.75 9.97 -8.15
N VAL A 77 -22.88 10.53 -7.68
CA VAL A 77 -23.19 11.98 -7.71
C VAL A 77 -22.23 12.79 -6.84
N VAL A 78 -21.65 12.18 -5.80
CA VAL A 78 -20.71 12.82 -4.87
C VAL A 78 -19.27 12.56 -5.28
N ILE A 79 -18.97 11.36 -5.77
CA ILE A 79 -17.61 10.98 -6.19
C ILE A 79 -17.15 11.80 -7.39
N ALA A 80 -17.99 11.98 -8.41
CA ALA A 80 -17.62 12.70 -9.63
C ALA A 80 -17.13 14.15 -9.38
N PRO A 81 -17.87 15.02 -8.65
CA PRO A 81 -17.39 16.37 -8.36
C PRO A 81 -16.15 16.38 -7.46
N LEU A 82 -16.00 15.45 -6.52
CA LEU A 82 -14.81 15.35 -5.67
C LEU A 82 -13.56 15.03 -6.49
N VAL A 83 -13.64 14.10 -7.45
CA VAL A 83 -12.52 13.78 -8.35
C VAL A 83 -12.14 15.02 -9.18
N ILE A 84 -13.13 15.76 -9.69
CA ILE A 84 -12.87 16.99 -10.47
C ILE A 84 -12.17 18.05 -9.59
N LEU A 85 -12.66 18.29 -8.38
CA LEU A 85 -12.05 19.24 -7.44
C LEU A 85 -10.62 18.85 -7.07
N SER A 86 -10.37 17.57 -6.83
CA SER A 86 -9.03 17.05 -6.54
C SER A 86 -8.07 17.18 -7.71
N VAL A 87 -8.51 16.93 -8.95
CA VAL A 87 -7.71 17.13 -10.16
C VAL A 87 -7.34 18.61 -10.34
N ILE A 88 -8.32 19.51 -10.23
CA ILE A 88 -8.09 20.96 -10.34
C ILE A 88 -7.08 21.42 -9.28
N LYS A 89 -7.28 21.00 -8.02
CA LYS A 89 -6.40 21.33 -6.91
C LYS A 89 -4.97 20.84 -7.16
N PHE A 90 -4.80 19.59 -7.62
CA PHE A 90 -3.51 19.02 -7.95
C PHE A 90 -2.75 19.89 -8.97
N PHE A 91 -3.40 20.25 -10.08
CA PHE A 91 -2.77 21.08 -11.11
C PHE A 91 -2.46 22.49 -10.63
N CYS A 92 -3.36 23.12 -9.86
CA CYS A 92 -3.10 24.44 -9.27
C CYS A 92 -1.91 24.42 -8.31
N VAL A 93 -1.78 23.38 -7.46
CA VAL A 93 -0.66 23.24 -6.52
C VAL A 93 0.65 23.04 -7.28
N VAL A 94 0.69 22.12 -8.25
CA VAL A 94 1.89 21.86 -9.05
C VAL A 94 2.31 23.10 -9.84
N ALA A 95 1.37 23.76 -10.51
CA ALA A 95 1.69 24.90 -11.35
C ALA A 95 2.17 26.12 -10.54
N PHE A 96 1.51 26.45 -9.43
CA PHE A 96 1.77 27.71 -8.72
C PHE A 96 2.57 27.56 -7.43
N PHE A 97 2.38 26.50 -6.64
CA PHE A 97 3.07 26.30 -5.35
C PHE A 97 4.36 25.48 -5.49
N MET A 98 4.44 24.59 -6.47
CA MET A 98 5.69 23.92 -6.83
C MET A 98 6.48 24.68 -7.91
N HIS A 99 6.10 25.93 -8.17
CA HIS A 99 6.74 26.86 -9.11
C HIS A 99 6.79 26.42 -10.57
N LEU A 100 6.23 25.27 -10.97
CA LEU A 100 6.38 24.71 -12.32
C LEU A 100 5.93 25.65 -13.47
N LYS A 101 5.00 26.58 -13.19
CA LYS A 101 4.57 27.60 -14.15
C LYS A 101 5.62 28.67 -14.45
N PHE A 102 6.50 28.96 -13.49
CA PHE A 102 7.49 30.05 -13.57
C PHE A 102 8.92 29.56 -13.81
N GLU A 103 9.10 28.25 -13.86
CA GLU A 103 10.38 27.58 -14.06
C GLU A 103 10.63 27.28 -15.56
N ASN A 104 11.85 26.86 -15.88
CA ASN A 104 12.25 26.53 -17.25
C ASN A 104 11.43 25.37 -17.84
N GLU A 105 11.24 25.36 -19.16
CA GLU A 105 10.47 24.35 -19.90
C GLU A 105 10.96 22.91 -19.65
N LEU A 106 12.27 22.73 -19.39
CA LEU A 106 12.85 21.43 -19.04
C LEU A 106 12.26 20.85 -17.75
N LEU A 107 12.03 21.68 -16.73
CA LEU A 107 11.46 21.22 -15.45
C LEU A 107 10.00 20.81 -15.61
N TRP A 108 9.24 21.57 -16.40
CA TRP A 108 7.88 21.19 -16.79
C TRP A 108 7.86 19.84 -17.56
N GLN A 109 8.77 19.66 -18.51
CA GLN A 109 8.88 18.42 -19.30
C GLN A 109 9.26 17.21 -18.43
N ILE A 110 10.26 17.33 -17.55
CA ILE A 110 10.69 16.24 -16.65
C ILE A 110 9.55 15.86 -15.70
N PHE A 111 8.86 16.85 -15.12
CA PHE A 111 7.73 16.59 -14.23
C PHE A 111 6.59 15.86 -14.96
N VAL A 112 6.17 16.36 -16.13
CA VAL A 112 5.09 15.75 -16.93
C VAL A 112 5.49 14.36 -17.44
N ALA A 113 6.75 14.16 -17.83
CA ALA A 113 7.27 12.85 -18.20
C ALA A 113 7.23 11.86 -17.03
N GLY A 114 7.60 12.30 -15.82
CA GLY A 114 7.50 11.49 -14.60
C GLY A 114 6.05 11.14 -14.24
N LEU A 115 5.13 12.11 -14.32
CA LEU A 115 3.69 11.90 -14.10
C LEU A 115 3.10 10.93 -15.14
N GLY A 116 3.48 11.08 -16.41
CA GLY A 116 3.09 10.17 -17.49
C GLY A 116 3.63 8.75 -17.28
N LEU A 117 4.91 8.61 -16.92
CA LEU A 117 5.51 7.31 -16.60
C LEU A 117 4.81 6.64 -15.42
N GLY A 118 4.53 7.39 -14.35
CA GLY A 118 3.78 6.88 -13.19
C GLY A 118 2.38 6.41 -13.56
N LEU A 119 1.66 7.19 -14.38
CA LEU A 119 0.35 6.79 -14.89
C LEU A 119 0.42 5.51 -15.74
N VAL A 120 1.42 5.39 -16.62
CA VAL A 120 1.64 4.19 -17.44
C VAL A 120 1.92 2.98 -16.56
N VAL A 121 2.79 3.11 -15.55
CA VAL A 121 3.09 2.01 -14.62
C VAL A 121 1.83 1.63 -13.83
N ALA A 122 1.07 2.59 -13.32
CA ALA A 122 -0.16 2.33 -12.58
C ALA A 122 -1.21 1.61 -13.44
N ILE A 123 -1.44 2.08 -14.67
CA ILE A 123 -2.34 1.42 -15.63
C ILE A 123 -1.81 0.03 -15.97
N SER A 124 -0.50 -0.13 -16.20
CA SER A 124 0.11 -1.42 -16.48
C SER A 124 -0.09 -2.42 -15.35
N LEU A 125 0.05 -1.99 -14.08
CA LEU A 125 -0.23 -2.83 -12.92
C LEU A 125 -1.72 -3.17 -12.79
N VAL A 126 -2.62 -2.20 -12.98
CA VAL A 126 -4.07 -2.46 -12.96
C VAL A 126 -4.47 -3.43 -14.08
N LEU A 127 -3.87 -3.31 -15.26
CA LEU A 127 -4.09 -4.25 -16.37
C LEU A 127 -3.46 -5.61 -16.06
N LEU A 128 -2.25 -5.66 -15.51
CA LEU A 128 -1.59 -6.90 -15.11
C LEU A 128 -2.47 -7.65 -14.11
N PHE A 129 -2.86 -7.05 -12.99
CA PHE A 129 -3.73 -7.71 -12.00
C PHE A 129 -5.17 -7.89 -12.48
N GLY A 130 -5.64 -7.08 -13.43
CA GLY A 130 -6.95 -7.21 -14.04
C GLY A 130 -7.06 -8.37 -15.04
N VAL A 131 -5.98 -8.64 -15.77
CA VAL A 131 -5.86 -9.76 -16.72
C VAL A 131 -5.42 -11.03 -16.01
N PHE A 132 -4.39 -10.91 -15.18
CA PHE A 132 -3.91 -11.91 -14.23
C PHE A 132 -4.72 -11.79 -12.93
N ARG A 133 -6.05 -11.94 -13.01
CA ARG A 133 -6.82 -12.25 -11.80
C ARG A 133 -6.48 -13.70 -11.46
N PRO A 134 -5.75 -13.98 -10.37
CA PRO A 134 -5.67 -15.35 -9.89
C PRO A 134 -7.11 -15.79 -9.69
N THR A 135 -7.54 -16.87 -10.35
CA THR A 135 -8.83 -17.47 -10.05
C THR A 135 -8.88 -17.69 -8.55
N PRO A 136 -9.94 -17.22 -7.86
CA PRO A 136 -10.15 -17.63 -6.48
C PRO A 136 -10.03 -19.15 -6.50
N ARG A 137 -9.08 -19.71 -5.73
CA ARG A 137 -8.98 -21.16 -5.59
C ARG A 137 -10.37 -21.62 -5.16
N ALA A 138 -10.89 -22.73 -5.68
CA ALA A 138 -12.30 -23.15 -5.50
C ALA A 138 -12.83 -23.08 -4.04
N PHE A 139 -11.93 -23.10 -3.06
CA PHE A 139 -12.20 -22.85 -1.63
C PHE A 139 -12.60 -21.40 -1.24
N SER A 140 -12.46 -20.40 -2.12
CA SER A 140 -12.65 -18.96 -1.82
C SER A 140 -13.87 -18.32 -2.47
N GLU A 141 -14.60 -19.04 -3.33
CA GLU A 141 -15.89 -18.58 -3.88
C GLU A 141 -17.08 -18.74 -2.91
N PRO A 142 -17.20 -19.81 -2.09
CA PRO A 142 -18.39 -19.99 -1.25
C PRO A 142 -18.41 -19.16 0.05
N ARG A 143 -17.29 -18.55 0.46
CA ARG A 143 -17.14 -17.89 1.78
C ARG A 143 -16.88 -16.38 1.69
N GLN A 144 -17.18 -15.74 0.56
CA GLN A 144 -17.16 -14.28 0.49
C GLN A 144 -18.41 -13.71 1.14
N GLU A 145 -18.46 -13.77 2.47
CA GLU A 145 -19.47 -13.04 3.23
C GLU A 145 -19.20 -11.54 3.07
N PRO A 146 -20.19 -10.72 2.68
CA PRO A 146 -20.03 -9.29 2.66
C PRO A 146 -19.59 -8.79 4.04
N PHE A 147 -18.50 -8.01 4.11
CA PHE A 147 -18.09 -7.37 5.35
C PHE A 147 -19.16 -6.37 5.79
N VAL A 148 -20.04 -6.80 6.70
CA VAL A 148 -21.05 -5.94 7.32
C VAL A 148 -20.37 -5.19 8.47
N HIS A 149 -20.30 -3.87 8.35
CA HIS A 149 -19.91 -3.00 9.45
C HIS A 149 -20.98 -3.09 10.54
N HIS A 150 -20.81 -4.00 11.50
CA HIS A 150 -21.59 -3.97 12.74
C HIS A 150 -21.14 -2.76 13.54
N VAL A 151 -21.93 -1.68 13.46
CA VAL A 151 -21.85 -0.58 14.43
C VAL A 151 -22.34 -1.17 15.74
N GLU A 152 -21.47 -1.18 16.75
CA GLU A 152 -21.78 -1.60 18.11
C GLU A 152 -22.88 -0.70 18.68
N ASP A 153 -24.13 -1.17 18.61
CA ASP A 153 -25.22 -0.64 19.41
C ASP A 153 -26.09 -1.80 19.92
N ALA A 154 -25.94 -2.05 21.23
CA ALA A 154 -26.89 -2.66 22.16
C ALA A 154 -27.46 -4.07 21.90
N HIS A 155 -27.37 -4.87 22.97
CA HIS A 155 -27.92 -6.21 23.16
C HIS A 155 -29.37 -6.41 22.70
N GLU A 156 -29.66 -7.54 22.05
CA GLU A 156 -30.86 -8.35 22.33
C GLU A 156 -30.66 -9.83 21.92
N PRO A 157 -31.18 -10.80 22.71
CA PRO A 157 -31.10 -12.23 22.39
C PRO A 157 -32.36 -12.67 21.63
N VAL A 158 -32.19 -13.29 20.46
CA VAL A 158 -33.31 -13.96 19.77
C VAL A 158 -33.03 -15.45 19.69
N ALA A 159 -33.74 -16.20 20.53
CA ALA A 159 -33.85 -17.65 20.47
C ALA A 159 -34.94 -18.08 19.47
N ARG A 160 -34.81 -19.33 18.94
CA ARG A 160 -35.79 -20.19 18.24
C ARG A 160 -35.53 -20.30 16.72
N ALA A 161 -35.55 -21.45 16.05
CA ALA A 161 -35.95 -22.83 16.35
C ALA A 161 -35.19 -23.83 15.43
N LEU A 162 -34.97 -25.05 15.92
CA LEU A 162 -34.54 -26.23 15.15
C LEU A 162 -35.67 -26.71 14.22
N PRO A 163 -35.33 -27.34 13.08
CA PRO A 163 -35.97 -28.62 12.77
C PRO A 163 -34.96 -29.75 12.54
N GLU A 164 -35.40 -30.90 13.03
CA GLU A 164 -34.85 -32.24 13.02
C GLU A 164 -35.07 -32.90 11.65
N GLU A 165 -34.03 -33.40 10.98
CA GLU A 165 -34.07 -34.60 10.12
C GLU A 165 -32.63 -35.00 9.68
N LEU A 166 -32.26 -36.27 9.86
CA LEU A 166 -31.06 -36.99 9.35
C LEU A 166 -31.54 -38.38 8.86
N PRO A 167 -30.80 -39.21 8.06
CA PRO A 167 -29.47 -39.11 7.38
C PRO A 167 -29.52 -39.52 5.86
N ASP A 168 -28.47 -39.48 5.00
CA ASP A 168 -27.23 -40.31 4.85
C ASP A 168 -26.61 -40.08 3.43
N PRO A 169 -25.44 -40.61 2.96
CA PRO A 169 -24.04 -40.63 3.45
C PRO A 169 -23.02 -39.85 2.54
N ALA A 170 -21.92 -39.41 3.17
CA ALA A 170 -20.56 -39.16 2.63
C ALA A 170 -20.35 -38.10 1.51
N ASP A 171 -20.04 -36.86 1.91
CA ASP A 171 -19.41 -35.81 1.08
C ASP A 171 -18.18 -35.25 1.86
N PRO A 172 -17.00 -34.99 1.26
CA PRO A 172 -15.79 -34.53 1.97
C PRO A 172 -15.90 -33.14 2.62
N ALA A 173 -17.08 -32.55 2.64
CA ALA A 173 -17.41 -31.27 3.25
C ALA A 173 -17.47 -31.31 4.79
N ASP A 174 -17.44 -32.50 5.40
CA ASP A 174 -17.53 -32.73 6.86
C ASP A 174 -16.27 -32.29 7.68
N LEU A 175 -15.36 -31.49 7.11
CA LEU A 175 -14.20 -30.93 7.84
C LEU A 175 -14.35 -29.45 8.22
N VAL A 176 -15.51 -28.84 7.99
CA VAL A 176 -15.80 -27.49 8.47
C VAL A 176 -16.75 -27.58 9.67
N PRO A 177 -16.29 -27.34 10.91
CA PRO A 177 -17.23 -27.05 11.98
C PRO A 177 -17.86 -25.68 11.67
N ASP A 178 -19.14 -25.68 11.28
CA ASP A 178 -20.00 -24.50 11.07
C ASP A 178 -20.33 -23.75 12.39
N THR A 179 -19.68 -24.11 13.49
CA THR A 179 -19.80 -23.38 14.76
C THR A 179 -18.87 -22.17 14.71
N PRO A 180 -19.37 -20.94 14.96
CA PRO A 180 -18.51 -19.85 15.40
C PRO A 180 -17.61 -20.39 16.51
N ILE A 181 -16.29 -20.23 16.39
CA ILE A 181 -15.40 -20.56 17.50
C ILE A 181 -15.85 -19.68 18.64
N ASP A 182 -16.38 -20.30 19.68
CA ASP A 182 -16.80 -19.62 20.88
C ASP A 182 -15.54 -19.16 21.61
N LEU A 183 -14.96 -18.05 21.16
CA LEU A 183 -13.74 -17.48 21.76
C LEU A 183 -13.94 -17.10 23.23
N VAL A 184 -15.20 -16.99 23.68
CA VAL A 184 -15.53 -16.74 25.09
C VAL A 184 -15.32 -18.00 25.94
N ASN A 185 -15.56 -19.18 25.37
CA ASN A 185 -15.38 -20.48 26.04
C ASN A 185 -14.20 -21.32 25.49
N ALA A 186 -13.46 -20.79 24.52
CA ALA A 186 -12.30 -21.46 23.95
C ALA A 186 -11.20 -21.63 25.00
N PRO A 187 -10.42 -22.73 24.96
CA PRO A 187 -9.21 -22.84 25.77
C PRO A 187 -8.31 -21.61 25.58
N PRO A 188 -7.62 -21.13 26.63
CA PRO A 188 -6.84 -19.89 26.57
C PRO A 188 -5.87 -19.85 25.38
N GLY A 189 -5.17 -20.95 25.10
CA GLY A 189 -4.27 -21.05 23.95
C GLY A 189 -4.97 -20.94 22.60
N GLN A 190 -6.18 -21.48 22.44
CA GLN A 190 -6.96 -21.34 21.21
C GLN A 190 -7.42 -19.88 21.01
N ALA A 191 -7.87 -19.23 22.09
CA ALA A 191 -8.28 -17.84 22.04
C ALA A 191 -7.10 -16.91 21.68
N LEU A 192 -5.92 -17.16 22.24
CA LEU A 192 -4.69 -16.46 21.90
C LEU A 192 -4.30 -16.70 20.44
N PHE A 193 -4.33 -17.96 19.98
CA PHE A 193 -3.96 -18.36 18.62
C PHE A 193 -4.80 -17.65 17.55
N VAL A 194 -6.11 -17.53 17.78
CA VAL A 194 -7.05 -16.88 16.86
C VAL A 194 -7.06 -15.35 17.03
N GLY A 195 -6.89 -14.87 18.27
CA GLY A 195 -7.03 -13.47 18.63
C GLY A 195 -5.69 -12.73 18.68
N THR A 196 -5.22 -12.45 19.89
CA THR A 196 -4.15 -11.48 20.16
C THR A 196 -2.77 -11.90 19.68
N ALA A 197 -2.48 -13.21 19.60
CA ALA A 197 -1.22 -13.71 19.05
C ALA A 197 -1.22 -13.73 17.51
N ALA A 198 -2.39 -13.52 16.88
CA ALA A 198 -2.59 -13.47 15.43
C ALA A 198 -2.02 -14.68 14.65
N CYS A 199 -1.71 -15.79 15.31
CA CYS A 199 -1.12 -16.98 14.70
C CYS A 199 -1.99 -17.55 13.57
N ALA A 200 -3.33 -17.49 13.76
CA ALA A 200 -4.33 -17.92 12.79
C ALA A 200 -4.30 -17.17 11.45
N SER A 201 -3.69 -15.96 11.41
CA SER A 201 -3.56 -15.20 10.16
C SER A 201 -2.54 -15.82 9.20
N CYS A 202 -1.51 -16.48 9.75
CA CYS A 202 -0.43 -17.07 8.99
C CYS A 202 -0.51 -18.60 8.94
N HIS A 203 -0.95 -19.26 10.02
CA HIS A 203 -0.97 -20.72 10.13
C HIS A 203 -2.37 -21.32 9.94
N THR A 204 -2.41 -22.53 9.38
CA THR A 204 -3.62 -23.36 9.32
C THR A 204 -3.67 -24.33 10.50
N ILE A 205 -4.85 -24.45 11.11
CA ILE A 205 -5.24 -25.57 11.98
C ILE A 205 -6.63 -26.00 11.48
N GLN A 206 -6.78 -27.26 11.07
CA GLN A 206 -8.02 -27.77 10.51
C GLN A 206 -9.21 -27.49 11.45
N GLY A 207 -10.26 -26.89 10.92
CA GLY A 207 -11.45 -26.49 11.68
C GLY A 207 -11.28 -25.24 12.58
N VAL A 208 -10.09 -24.64 12.65
CA VAL A 208 -9.82 -23.47 13.51
C VAL A 208 -9.31 -22.27 12.72
N ALA A 209 -8.30 -22.45 11.87
CA ALA A 209 -7.64 -21.38 11.14
C ALA A 209 -7.20 -21.84 9.74
N GLN A 210 -7.08 -20.88 8.82
CA GLN A 210 -6.82 -21.15 7.39
C GLN A 210 -5.68 -20.28 6.85
N GLY A 211 -4.74 -19.86 7.71
CA GLY A 211 -3.57 -19.09 7.32
C GLY A 211 -2.68 -19.90 6.37
N VAL A 212 -2.14 -19.24 5.34
CA VAL A 212 -1.40 -19.89 4.23
C VAL A 212 0.06 -19.45 4.12
N LEU A 213 0.53 -18.59 5.02
CA LEU A 213 1.90 -18.05 4.98
C LEU A 213 2.87 -18.91 5.79
N GLY A 214 2.41 -19.48 6.91
CA GLY A 214 3.16 -20.40 7.75
C GLY A 214 2.76 -21.85 7.48
N PRO A 215 3.58 -22.82 7.93
CA PRO A 215 3.27 -24.24 7.82
C PRO A 215 1.97 -24.60 8.55
N GLU A 216 1.31 -25.65 8.09
CA GLU A 216 0.13 -26.22 8.75
C GLU A 216 0.51 -26.78 10.14
N LEU A 217 -0.31 -26.49 11.15
CA LEU A 217 -0.08 -26.87 12.54
C LEU A 217 -1.07 -27.91 13.07
N SER A 218 -2.00 -28.42 12.26
CA SER A 218 -3.04 -29.38 12.69
C SER A 218 -2.50 -30.65 13.35
N ASN A 219 -1.28 -31.06 12.98
CA ASN A 219 -0.61 -32.25 13.51
C ASN A 219 0.73 -31.91 14.20
N ILE A 220 0.91 -30.66 14.65
CA ILE A 220 2.21 -30.18 15.13
C ILE A 220 2.73 -31.00 16.32
N ALA A 221 1.86 -31.47 17.21
CA ALA A 221 2.25 -32.30 18.35
C ALA A 221 2.85 -33.65 17.92
N SER A 222 2.44 -34.17 16.77
CA SER A 222 2.90 -35.45 16.22
C SER A 222 4.24 -35.33 15.49
N VAL A 223 4.54 -34.16 14.91
CA VAL A 223 5.75 -33.97 14.08
C VAL A 223 6.87 -33.20 14.79
N ALA A 224 6.54 -32.29 15.70
CA ALA A 224 7.48 -31.36 16.35
C ALA A 224 8.69 -32.06 16.97
N GLY A 225 8.47 -33.12 17.75
CA GLY A 225 9.54 -33.86 18.43
C GLY A 225 10.45 -34.68 17.51
N ASN A 226 10.12 -34.78 16.22
CA ASN A 226 10.95 -35.49 15.23
C ASN A 226 11.76 -34.53 14.35
N ARG A 227 11.63 -33.20 14.53
CA ARG A 227 12.31 -32.20 13.71
C ARG A 227 13.76 -31.97 14.13
N ILE A 228 14.03 -32.06 15.42
CA ILE A 228 15.37 -31.90 15.99
C ILE A 228 15.67 -33.11 16.87
N ASP A 229 16.78 -33.80 16.58
CA ASP A 229 17.21 -34.97 17.35
C ASP A 229 17.38 -34.60 18.84
N GLY A 230 16.61 -35.27 19.70
CA GLY A 230 16.66 -35.07 21.15
C GLY A 230 15.71 -34.00 21.70
N TYR A 231 14.95 -33.30 20.86
CA TYR A 231 13.90 -32.38 21.31
C TYR A 231 12.58 -33.11 21.53
N SER A 232 11.86 -32.75 22.58
CA SER A 232 10.43 -33.06 22.71
C SER A 232 9.60 -32.15 21.81
N ALA A 233 8.34 -32.55 21.56
CA ALA A 233 7.39 -31.70 20.84
C ALA A 233 7.16 -30.35 21.56
N GLU A 234 7.12 -30.37 22.90
CA GLU A 234 6.94 -29.17 23.71
C GLU A 234 8.13 -28.20 23.55
N GLU A 235 9.36 -28.71 23.66
CA GLU A 235 10.58 -27.90 23.51
C GLU A 235 10.65 -27.27 22.13
N TYR A 236 10.36 -28.04 21.08
CA TYR A 236 10.35 -27.53 19.71
C TYR A 236 9.30 -26.44 19.49
N ILE A 237 8.06 -26.66 19.95
CA ILE A 237 6.97 -25.70 19.78
C ILE A 237 7.27 -24.41 20.54
N ARG A 238 7.77 -24.52 21.79
CA ARG A 238 8.13 -23.35 22.60
C ARG A 238 9.25 -22.54 21.93
N GLU A 239 10.33 -23.20 21.50
CA GLU A 239 11.43 -22.52 20.80
C GLU A 239 10.94 -21.86 19.51
N SER A 240 10.06 -22.52 18.75
CA SER A 240 9.48 -21.94 17.53
C SER A 240 8.65 -20.68 17.79
N ILE A 241 8.07 -20.50 18.98
CA ILE A 241 7.29 -19.30 19.33
C ILE A 241 8.21 -18.18 19.86
N VAL A 242 9.18 -18.53 20.70
CA VAL A 242 10.05 -17.55 21.38
C VAL A 242 11.22 -17.12 20.50
N GLU A 243 11.79 -18.05 19.74
CA GLU A 243 12.93 -17.88 18.85
C GLU A 243 12.65 -18.50 17.46
N PRO A 244 11.67 -17.99 16.70
CA PRO A 244 11.21 -18.59 15.44
C PRO A 244 12.29 -18.75 14.35
N ASP A 245 13.39 -18.00 14.44
CA ASP A 245 14.52 -18.09 13.51
C ASP A 245 15.59 -19.10 13.92
N ALA A 246 15.53 -19.66 15.14
CA ALA A 246 16.49 -20.65 15.64
C ALA A 246 16.43 -21.94 14.80
N TYR A 247 15.22 -22.36 14.42
CA TYR A 247 15.00 -23.51 13.55
C TYR A 247 13.74 -23.33 12.69
N THR A 248 13.91 -23.38 11.36
CA THR A 248 12.78 -23.26 10.41
C THR A 248 12.38 -24.62 9.86
N ALA A 249 11.07 -24.91 9.85
CA ALA A 249 10.49 -26.18 9.42
C ALA A 249 10.82 -26.60 7.97
N GLY A 250 11.22 -25.64 7.13
CA GLY A 250 11.43 -25.85 5.70
C GLY A 250 12.49 -26.89 5.34
N GLU A 251 13.53 -27.08 6.16
CA GLU A 251 14.58 -28.07 5.89
C GLU A 251 14.29 -29.45 6.51
N ALA A 252 13.49 -29.50 7.58
CA ALA A 252 13.24 -30.69 8.40
C ALA A 252 12.21 -31.66 7.80
N ASP A 253 11.15 -31.11 7.21
CA ASP A 253 9.95 -31.87 6.84
C ASP A 253 9.84 -32.14 5.33
N GLY A 254 10.88 -31.82 4.55
CA GLY A 254 10.83 -31.96 3.08
C GLY A 254 9.79 -31.06 2.40
N LEU A 255 9.38 -29.99 3.09
CA LEU A 255 8.49 -28.96 2.56
C LEU A 255 9.22 -28.13 1.50
N PRO A 256 8.50 -27.48 0.57
CA PRO A 256 9.11 -26.56 -0.38
C PRO A 256 9.95 -25.50 0.35
N GLN A 257 11.11 -25.11 -0.22
CA GLN A 257 12.02 -24.09 0.34
C GLN A 257 11.44 -22.65 0.27
N ASP A 258 10.13 -22.49 0.31
CA ASP A 258 9.46 -21.19 0.22
C ASP A 258 9.23 -20.53 1.59
N TYR A 259 9.51 -21.23 2.70
CA TYR A 259 9.54 -20.61 4.02
C TYR A 259 10.77 -19.73 4.20
N GLN A 260 10.58 -18.42 4.08
CA GLN A 260 11.63 -17.44 4.26
C GLN A 260 12.00 -17.30 5.74
N GLN A 261 13.28 -17.50 6.07
CA GLN A 261 13.83 -17.17 7.39
C GLN A 261 13.52 -15.70 7.73
N GLY A 262 13.17 -15.41 8.98
CA GLY A 262 12.82 -14.07 9.44
C GLY A 262 11.37 -13.65 9.21
N LEU A 263 10.57 -14.40 8.45
CA LEU A 263 9.17 -14.01 8.18
C LEU A 263 8.32 -14.04 9.45
N MET A 264 8.40 -15.13 10.22
CA MET A 264 7.66 -15.26 11.48
C MET A 264 8.11 -14.19 12.48
N SER A 265 9.42 -14.00 12.67
CA SER A 265 9.98 -12.92 13.50
C SER A 265 9.50 -11.52 13.10
N ALA A 266 9.46 -11.23 11.79
CA ALA A 266 9.00 -9.95 11.29
C ALA A 266 7.49 -9.74 11.52
N THR A 267 6.68 -10.78 11.34
CA THR A 267 5.22 -10.71 11.58
C THR A 267 4.87 -10.65 13.06
N MET A 268 5.70 -11.25 13.92
CA MET A 268 5.56 -11.20 15.37
C MET A 268 6.20 -9.94 15.99
N ALA A 269 6.88 -9.12 15.19
CA ALA A 269 7.50 -7.88 15.66
C ALA A 269 6.43 -6.91 16.16
N GLY A 270 6.31 -6.81 17.49
CA GLY A 270 5.31 -5.97 18.17
C GLY A 270 4.15 -6.73 18.81
N ILE A 271 4.09 -8.06 18.64
CA ILE A 271 3.19 -8.93 19.42
C ILE A 271 3.91 -9.27 20.71
N GLN A 272 3.42 -8.74 21.82
CA GLN A 272 4.01 -8.99 23.15
C GLN A 272 3.28 -10.16 23.79
N LEU A 273 3.89 -11.34 23.77
CA LEU A 273 3.40 -12.52 24.49
C LEU A 273 4.10 -12.60 25.86
N SER A 274 3.34 -12.82 26.92
CA SER A 274 3.88 -13.18 28.23
C SER A 274 4.27 -14.66 28.28
N ASP A 275 5.06 -15.06 29.28
CA ASP A 275 5.41 -16.48 29.47
C ASP A 275 4.14 -17.35 29.64
N GLU A 276 3.10 -16.82 30.30
CA GLU A 276 1.81 -17.49 30.47
C GLU A 276 1.06 -17.66 29.13
N ASP A 277 1.13 -16.65 28.25
CA ASP A 277 0.54 -16.75 26.91
C ASP A 277 1.26 -17.80 26.06
N VAL A 278 2.60 -17.85 26.15
CA VAL A 278 3.40 -18.87 25.47
C VAL A 278 3.05 -20.26 26.00
N ASP A 279 2.95 -20.43 27.32
CA ASP A 279 2.56 -21.71 27.93
C ASP A 279 1.19 -22.18 27.46
N ALA A 280 0.20 -21.28 27.45
CA ALA A 280 -1.14 -21.58 26.97
C ALA A 280 -1.16 -21.96 25.47
N LEU A 281 -0.40 -21.25 24.64
CA LEU A 281 -0.25 -21.57 23.21
C LEU A 281 0.42 -22.94 23.01
N VAL A 282 1.50 -23.24 23.74
CA VAL A 282 2.19 -24.53 23.69
C VAL A 282 1.24 -25.66 24.10
N GLU A 283 0.51 -25.52 25.21
CA GLU A 283 -0.46 -26.51 25.67
C GLU A 283 -1.54 -26.78 24.62
N TYR A 284 -2.06 -25.72 23.98
CA TYR A 284 -3.03 -25.85 22.90
C TYR A 284 -2.45 -26.53 21.66
N LEU A 285 -1.23 -26.18 21.25
CA LEU A 285 -0.57 -26.77 20.07
C LEU A 285 -0.21 -28.25 20.30
N LEU A 286 0.09 -28.66 21.54
CA LEU A 286 0.33 -30.06 21.91
C LEU A 286 -0.93 -30.94 21.80
N GLN A 287 -2.12 -30.34 21.69
CA GLN A 287 -3.37 -31.04 21.47
C GLN A 287 -3.67 -31.30 19.97
N GLN A 288 -2.92 -30.67 19.05
CA GLN A 288 -3.13 -30.79 17.60
C GLN A 288 -2.34 -31.98 17.04
N LYS A 289 -3.03 -33.08 16.70
CA LYS A 289 -2.43 -34.39 16.41
C LYS A 289 -2.91 -35.04 15.12
#